data_AF-A0A1F9MGY7-F1
#
_entry.id   AF-A0A1F9MGY7-F1
#
_cell.length_a   1.000
_cell.length_b   1.000
_cell.length_c   1.000
_cell.angle_alpha   90.00
_cell.angle_beta   90.00
_cell.angle_gamma   90.00
#
_symmetry.space_group_name_H-M   'P 1'
#
loop_
_entity.id
_entity.type
_entity.pdbx_description
1 polymer ?
#
loop_
_entity_poly.entity_id
_entity_poly.type
_entity_poly.pdbx_seq_one_letter_code
_entity_poly.pdbx_strand_id
1 'polypeptide(L)'
;MINQNIDLLVREYLSPNNHAASDYFGLIKKLVGLKNSTPPDSPDFQQTCAAITRIYSLVEEEIRTNLNPPIKQVSFGTSGWRGIIGKDFSLQSVGQVTQAIVAMYRNLDRNNSLASALGVRSFSEAQRRGAVVGFDNRFGGSLLAERVIEVLTSNGITVHYAHEATTGTLSAAVLILKAAFSINLTPSHNPLEYAGFKFNAADAGPAASEITSRITDNARQLIINGEIPTLAPNTTLVKTCDALACWKELVARGTAKHGLDYLRIIAAFHAAPDCVVVVDCVHGASRVHMRHFFGNQSSDKLVFLRDQADPTFGGVAPEPSSRNMQQVITILKQRPEPLKLGVIIDPDADRIRFSDGAIEIDMNLFGAMAFHYLHEKKGKHGLVAKTVATSNFANAIAKGLHEEIFEPRVGFKEFKPVIGKALVYFEESDGISVIGHTPEKDAYIGLLLALDMMLTMKNNLGDYLSEIQTQYGHYYPAKGGVEVRQQGKALLDTLAKLEKYAVGTVLDIAGQPKKIAKVITIDGRKMILEDNSWLMIRPSGTEPKVRFYVEARSESGKDGLFASARAMLTEIGLL
;
A
#
# COMPACT_ATOMS: atom_id res chain seq x y z
N MET A 1 13.24 -18.53 -34.70
CA MET A 1 11.81 -18.15 -34.63
C MET A 1 11.57 -17.08 -33.57
N ILE A 2 12.10 -17.21 -32.34
CA ILE A 2 11.87 -16.20 -31.29
C ILE A 2 12.37 -14.78 -31.66
N ASN A 3 13.54 -14.65 -32.30
CA ASN A 3 14.04 -13.34 -32.74
C ASN A 3 13.10 -12.64 -33.72
N GLN A 4 12.52 -13.38 -34.68
CA GLN A 4 11.52 -12.82 -35.60
C GLN A 4 10.25 -12.36 -34.86
N ASN A 5 9.84 -13.10 -33.82
CA ASN A 5 8.70 -12.72 -32.98
C ASN A 5 9.02 -11.46 -32.16
N ILE A 6 10.21 -11.38 -31.56
CA ILE A 6 10.68 -10.19 -30.84
C ILE A 6 10.74 -8.98 -31.77
N ASP A 7 11.28 -9.12 -32.98
CA ASP A 7 11.36 -8.03 -33.95
C ASP A 7 9.98 -7.53 -34.39
N LEU A 8 9.00 -8.44 -34.54
CA LEU A 8 7.61 -8.08 -34.84
C LEU A 8 6.98 -7.30 -33.67
N LEU A 9 7.15 -7.78 -32.44
CA LEU A 9 6.68 -7.08 -31.25
C LEU A 9 7.34 -5.70 -31.11
N VAL A 10 8.65 -5.59 -31.37
CA VAL A 10 9.35 -4.29 -31.35
C VAL A 10 8.71 -3.31 -32.33
N ARG A 11 8.34 -3.74 -33.55
CA ARG A 11 7.68 -2.88 -34.54
C ARG A 11 6.23 -2.53 -34.18
N GLU A 12 5.53 -3.40 -33.45
CA GLU A 12 4.15 -3.17 -33.02
C GLU A 12 4.07 -2.12 -31.89
N TYR A 13 5.00 -2.19 -30.92
CA TYR A 13 4.93 -1.38 -29.70
C TYR A 13 5.83 -0.14 -29.73
N LEU A 14 6.91 -0.14 -30.51
CA LEU A 14 7.86 0.98 -30.54
C LEU A 14 7.71 1.80 -31.82
N SER A 15 7.69 3.11 -31.65
CA SER A 15 7.81 4.07 -32.74
C SER A 15 9.26 4.57 -32.80
N PRO A 16 10.05 4.22 -33.84
CA PRO A 16 11.45 4.62 -33.95
C PRO A 16 11.61 6.15 -33.79
N ASN A 17 12.51 6.57 -32.91
CA ASN A 17 12.79 7.97 -32.59
C ASN A 17 11.59 8.78 -32.06
N ASN A 18 10.47 8.13 -31.72
CA ASN A 18 9.31 8.76 -31.12
C ASN A 18 9.01 8.04 -29.80
N HIS A 19 9.79 8.39 -28.78
CA HIS A 19 9.62 7.81 -27.45
C HIS A 19 8.21 8.05 -26.96
N ALA A 20 7.69 9.28 -27.07
CA ALA A 20 6.35 9.67 -26.65
C ALA A 20 5.24 8.71 -27.14
N ALA A 21 5.31 8.24 -28.39
CA ALA A 21 4.33 7.31 -28.98
C ALA A 21 4.62 5.82 -28.73
N SER A 22 5.76 5.47 -28.13
CA SER A 22 6.16 4.08 -27.87
C SER A 22 5.53 3.53 -26.58
N ASP A 23 4.98 2.32 -26.65
CA ASP A 23 4.47 1.54 -25.51
C ASP A 23 5.51 0.52 -25.02
N TYR A 24 6.54 1.03 -24.34
CA TYR A 24 7.62 0.19 -23.79
C TYR A 24 7.10 -0.89 -22.84
N PHE A 25 6.12 -0.56 -22.01
CA PHE A 25 5.67 -1.45 -20.96
C PHE A 25 4.67 -2.50 -21.46
N GLY A 26 3.86 -2.20 -22.48
CA GLY A 26 3.12 -3.20 -23.23
C GLY A 26 4.06 -4.25 -23.84
N LEU A 27 5.16 -3.80 -24.46
CA LEU A 27 6.19 -4.69 -25.00
C LEU A 27 6.87 -5.52 -23.89
N ILE A 28 7.28 -4.90 -22.79
CA ILE A 28 7.88 -5.62 -21.64
C ILE A 28 6.93 -6.71 -21.13
N LYS A 29 5.63 -6.43 -20.98
CA LYS A 29 4.65 -7.43 -20.55
C LYS A 29 4.56 -8.62 -21.51
N LYS A 30 4.57 -8.38 -22.82
CA LYS A 30 4.59 -9.45 -23.84
C LYS A 30 5.87 -10.29 -23.74
N LEU A 31 7.02 -9.63 -23.64
CA LEU A 31 8.31 -10.31 -23.50
C LEU A 31 8.41 -11.10 -22.19
N VAL A 32 7.89 -10.59 -21.08
CA VAL A 32 7.82 -11.34 -19.81
C VAL A 32 6.93 -12.57 -19.94
N GLY A 33 5.81 -12.47 -20.67
CA GLY A 33 4.98 -13.62 -21.01
C GLY A 33 5.76 -14.69 -21.78
N LEU A 34 6.51 -14.29 -22.81
CA LEU A 34 7.39 -15.19 -23.57
C LEU A 34 8.50 -15.79 -22.70
N LYS A 35 9.12 -15.00 -21.83
CA LYS A 35 10.15 -15.46 -20.89
C LYS A 35 9.60 -16.55 -19.98
N ASN A 36 8.41 -16.33 -19.43
CA ASN A 36 7.78 -17.25 -18.48
C ASN A 36 7.25 -18.53 -19.15
N SER A 37 7.01 -18.53 -20.47
CA SER A 37 6.61 -19.73 -21.22
C SER A 37 7.79 -20.56 -21.73
N THR A 38 9.02 -20.12 -21.49
CA THR A 38 10.22 -20.69 -22.10
C THR A 38 11.12 -21.32 -21.01
N PRO A 39 11.76 -22.48 -21.26
CA PRO A 39 12.67 -23.09 -20.29
C PRO A 39 13.83 -22.14 -19.91
N PRO A 40 14.14 -21.97 -18.61
CA PRO A 40 15.17 -21.02 -18.13
C PRO A 40 16.56 -21.18 -18.78
N ASP A 41 16.95 -22.40 -19.13
CA ASP A 41 18.28 -22.70 -19.68
C ASP A 41 18.33 -22.63 -21.22
N SER A 42 17.24 -22.23 -21.88
CA SER A 42 17.19 -22.19 -23.34
C SER A 42 17.78 -20.89 -23.92
N PRO A 43 18.30 -20.93 -25.16
CA PRO A 43 18.70 -19.72 -25.88
C PRO A 43 17.57 -18.70 -26.02
N ASP A 44 16.33 -19.16 -26.19
CA ASP A 44 15.15 -18.30 -26.32
C ASP A 44 14.85 -17.52 -25.04
N PHE A 45 15.07 -18.12 -23.87
CA PHE A 45 14.95 -17.44 -22.57
C PHE A 45 16.00 -16.32 -22.46
N GLN A 46 17.26 -16.63 -22.78
CA GLN A 46 18.35 -15.65 -22.73
C GLN A 46 18.11 -14.48 -23.70
N GLN A 47 17.67 -14.77 -24.92
CA GLN A 47 17.33 -13.75 -25.92
C GLN A 47 16.17 -12.86 -25.46
N THR A 48 15.14 -13.44 -24.84
CA THR A 48 14.00 -12.69 -24.32
C THR A 48 14.42 -11.79 -23.14
N CYS A 49 15.27 -12.29 -22.23
CA CYS A 49 15.84 -11.49 -21.14
C CYS A 49 16.69 -10.32 -21.67
N ALA A 50 17.51 -10.56 -22.69
CA ALA A 50 18.30 -9.53 -23.35
C ALA A 50 17.40 -8.46 -24.00
N ALA A 51 16.31 -8.87 -24.66
CA ALA A 51 15.32 -7.96 -25.22
C ALA A 51 14.67 -7.09 -24.14
N ILE A 52 14.20 -7.68 -23.02
CA ILE A 52 13.64 -6.93 -21.89
C ILE A 52 14.63 -5.88 -21.38
N THR A 53 15.89 -6.27 -21.19
CA THR A 53 16.96 -5.36 -20.75
C THR A 53 17.13 -4.18 -21.72
N ARG A 54 17.19 -4.46 -23.03
CA ARG A 54 17.29 -3.42 -24.07
C ARG A 54 16.11 -2.45 -24.04
N ILE A 55 14.88 -2.93 -23.83
CA ILE A 55 13.70 -2.07 -23.74
C ILE A 55 13.77 -1.18 -22.49
N TYR A 56 14.21 -1.73 -21.35
CA TYR A 56 14.44 -0.92 -20.15
C TYR A 56 15.51 0.15 -20.34
N SER A 57 16.57 -0.08 -21.14
CA SER A 57 17.52 0.98 -21.49
C SER A 57 16.85 2.16 -22.23
N LEU A 58 15.87 1.90 -23.10
CA LEU A 58 15.09 2.96 -23.76
C LEU A 58 14.17 3.70 -22.78
N VAL A 59 13.62 2.99 -21.78
CA VAL A 59 12.84 3.61 -20.70
C VAL A 59 13.74 4.50 -19.85
N GLU A 60 14.96 4.06 -19.53
CA GLU A 60 15.92 4.87 -18.78
C GLU A 60 16.31 6.14 -19.55
N GLU A 61 16.57 6.02 -20.86
CA GLU A 61 16.82 7.17 -21.73
C GLU A 61 15.67 8.17 -21.69
N GLU A 62 14.42 7.69 -21.75
CA GLU A 62 13.23 8.53 -21.62
C GLU A 62 13.15 9.20 -20.23
N ILE A 63 13.41 8.47 -19.13
CA ILE A 63 13.44 9.07 -17.79
C ILE A 63 14.44 10.22 -17.72
N ARG A 64 15.61 10.07 -18.36
CA ARG A 64 16.70 11.05 -18.33
C ARG A 64 16.45 12.25 -19.23
N THR A 65 15.93 12.02 -20.44
CA THR A 65 15.92 13.02 -21.51
C THR A 65 14.55 13.64 -21.77
N ASN A 66 13.45 13.08 -21.25
CA ASN A 66 12.12 13.63 -21.46
C ASN A 66 11.92 14.95 -20.69
N LEU A 67 11.92 16.05 -21.45
CA LEU A 67 11.68 17.42 -20.96
C LEU A 67 10.23 17.89 -21.13
N ASN A 68 9.34 17.03 -21.65
CA ASN A 68 7.93 17.40 -21.83
C ASN A 68 7.19 17.37 -20.49
N PRO A 69 6.10 18.15 -20.36
CA PRO A 69 5.17 18.00 -19.24
C PRO A 69 4.64 16.56 -19.13
N PRO A 70 4.31 16.09 -17.92
CA PRO A 70 3.60 14.82 -17.72
C PRO A 70 2.33 14.75 -18.58
N ILE A 71 2.09 13.60 -19.23
CA ILE A 71 0.89 13.36 -20.05
C ILE A 71 -0.37 13.49 -19.17
N LYS A 72 -0.30 12.96 -17.95
CA LYS A 72 -1.29 13.20 -16.90
C LYS A 72 -0.79 14.30 -15.99
N GLN A 73 -1.60 15.36 -15.82
CA GLN A 73 -1.29 16.43 -14.88
C GLN A 73 -0.98 15.87 -13.49
N VAL A 74 0.05 16.43 -12.86
CA VAL A 74 0.41 16.11 -11.47
C VAL A 74 -0.82 16.29 -10.58
N SER A 75 -1.09 15.30 -9.74
CA SER A 75 -2.19 15.33 -8.79
C SER A 75 -1.83 14.43 -7.61
N PHE A 76 -1.64 15.02 -6.43
CA PHE A 76 -1.41 14.27 -5.20
C PHE A 76 -2.75 13.83 -4.63
N GLY A 77 -3.07 12.55 -4.84
CA GLY A 77 -4.23 11.90 -4.23
C GLY A 77 -3.99 11.53 -2.77
N THR A 78 -4.79 10.58 -2.27
CA THR A 78 -4.66 10.04 -0.90
C THR A 78 -3.30 9.37 -0.62
N SER A 79 -2.62 8.91 -1.66
CA SER A 79 -1.34 8.18 -1.56
C SER A 79 -0.28 8.76 -2.49
N GLY A 80 -0.25 10.09 -2.63
CA GLY A 80 0.72 10.79 -3.45
C GLY A 80 0.33 10.93 -4.93
N TRP A 81 1.30 11.29 -5.76
CA TRP A 81 1.16 11.35 -7.22
C TRP A 81 1.55 10.01 -7.85
N ARG A 82 0.80 9.55 -8.85
CA ARG A 82 1.09 8.32 -9.62
C ARG A 82 1.01 8.60 -11.11
N GLY A 83 1.85 7.94 -11.88
CA GLY A 83 1.96 8.13 -13.32
C GLY A 83 2.84 7.07 -13.97
N ILE A 84 2.97 7.12 -15.29
CA ILE A 84 3.76 6.16 -16.06
C ILE A 84 5.23 6.58 -16.08
N ILE A 85 6.13 5.62 -15.86
CA ILE A 85 7.58 5.82 -15.90
C ILE A 85 8.00 6.30 -17.31
N GLY A 86 8.86 7.32 -17.37
CA GLY A 86 9.31 7.95 -18.61
C GLY A 86 8.28 8.92 -19.23
N LYS A 87 6.97 8.75 -18.98
CA LYS A 87 5.93 9.64 -19.54
C LYS A 87 5.51 10.74 -18.59
N ASP A 88 5.14 10.34 -17.38
CA ASP A 88 4.74 11.25 -16.32
C ASP A 88 5.91 11.45 -15.36
N PHE A 89 6.71 10.40 -15.12
CA PHE A 89 7.86 10.39 -14.23
C PHE A 89 9.18 10.41 -15.02
N SER A 90 9.79 11.60 -15.11
CA SER A 90 11.15 11.83 -15.62
C SER A 90 11.97 12.60 -14.58
N LEU A 91 13.27 12.77 -14.82
CA LEU A 91 14.12 13.60 -13.95
C LEU A 91 13.60 15.05 -13.86
N GLN A 92 13.01 15.57 -14.94
CA GLN A 92 12.43 16.90 -14.95
C GLN A 92 11.21 16.97 -14.03
N SER A 93 10.20 16.12 -14.23
CA SER A 93 8.94 16.22 -13.49
C SER A 93 9.11 15.89 -12.01
N VAL A 94 9.95 14.90 -11.67
CA VAL A 94 10.30 14.59 -10.28
C VAL A 94 11.08 15.74 -9.62
N GLY A 95 11.99 16.39 -10.36
CA GLY A 95 12.69 17.57 -9.88
C GLY A 95 11.73 18.73 -9.59
N GLN A 96 10.79 19.01 -10.49
CA GLN A 96 9.78 20.07 -10.36
C GLN A 96 8.85 19.82 -9.16
N VAL A 97 8.37 18.59 -8.97
CA VAL A 97 7.57 18.22 -7.79
C VAL A 97 8.36 18.36 -6.50
N THR A 98 9.65 17.99 -6.49
CA THR A 98 10.52 18.18 -5.33
C THR A 98 10.72 19.67 -5.03
N GLN A 99 10.92 20.50 -6.07
CA GLN A 99 11.06 21.94 -5.92
C GLN A 99 9.76 22.60 -5.42
N ALA A 100 8.59 22.08 -5.81
CA ALA A 100 7.29 22.51 -5.29
C ALA A 100 7.16 22.26 -3.78
N ILE A 101 7.68 21.12 -3.30
CA ILE A 101 7.78 20.82 -1.86
C ILE A 101 8.72 21.81 -1.17
N VAL A 102 9.91 22.05 -1.73
CA VAL A 102 10.85 23.05 -1.17
C VAL A 102 10.22 24.44 -1.09
N ALA A 103 9.53 24.87 -2.14
CA ALA A 103 8.83 26.15 -2.16
C ALA A 103 7.74 26.25 -1.09
N MET A 104 7.01 25.15 -0.83
CA MET A 104 6.05 25.08 0.28
C MET A 104 6.75 25.32 1.64
N TYR A 105 7.90 24.68 1.89
CA TYR A 105 8.65 24.88 3.13
C TYR A 105 9.27 26.28 3.25
N ARG A 106 9.70 26.91 2.16
CA ARG A 106 10.20 28.31 2.17
C ARG A 106 9.14 29.33 2.58
N ASN A 107 7.87 29.01 2.38
CA ASN A 107 6.76 29.90 2.74
C ASN A 107 6.32 29.78 4.21
N LEU A 108 6.98 28.94 5.02
CA LEU A 108 6.67 28.76 6.44
C LEU A 108 6.73 30.07 7.25
N ASP A 109 7.72 30.92 6.99
CA ASP A 109 7.93 32.16 7.74
C ASP A 109 6.80 33.20 7.50
N ARG A 110 5.92 32.95 6.52
CA ARG A 110 4.80 33.81 6.15
C ARG A 110 3.44 33.22 6.50
N ASN A 111 3.37 31.97 6.99
CA ASN A 111 2.11 31.28 7.24
C ASN A 111 2.17 30.32 8.45
N ASN A 112 1.64 30.77 9.59
CA ASN A 112 1.61 30.01 10.84
C ASN A 112 0.77 28.72 10.78
N SER A 113 -0.29 28.64 9.94
CA SER A 113 -1.11 27.42 9.86
C SER A 113 -0.35 26.29 9.14
N LEU A 114 0.47 26.63 8.15
CA LEU A 114 1.30 25.68 7.41
C LEU A 114 2.38 25.06 8.29
N ALA A 115 2.96 25.84 9.21
CA ALA A 115 3.94 25.35 10.18
C ALA A 115 3.39 24.23 11.06
N SER A 116 2.15 24.40 11.55
CA SER A 116 1.50 23.36 12.35
C SER A 116 1.23 22.08 11.53
N ALA A 117 0.81 22.22 10.27
CA ALA A 117 0.48 21.08 9.41
C ALA A 117 1.74 20.32 8.94
N LEU A 118 2.87 21.00 8.76
CA LEU A 118 4.15 20.38 8.38
C LEU A 118 4.98 19.90 9.57
N GLY A 119 4.67 20.37 10.79
CA GLY A 119 5.35 19.99 12.02
C GLY A 119 6.78 20.54 12.15
N VAL A 120 7.04 21.69 11.52
CA VAL A 120 8.28 22.48 11.60
C VAL A 120 7.94 23.97 11.63
N ARG A 121 8.78 24.79 12.28
CA ARG A 121 8.49 26.23 12.51
C ARG A 121 9.06 27.16 11.45
N SER A 122 10.09 26.74 10.73
CA SER A 122 10.78 27.57 9.74
C SER A 122 11.45 26.70 8.68
N PHE A 123 11.84 27.32 7.57
CA PHE A 123 12.62 26.62 6.54
C PHE A 123 14.00 26.19 7.06
N SER A 124 14.65 27.01 7.89
CA SER A 124 15.94 26.67 8.49
C SER A 124 15.85 25.44 9.40
N GLU A 125 14.76 25.30 10.16
CA GLU A 125 14.50 24.08 10.94
C GLU A 125 14.35 22.87 10.03
N ALA A 126 13.59 23.00 8.93
CA ALA A 126 13.41 21.93 7.96
C ALA A 126 14.73 21.51 7.29
N GLN A 127 15.60 22.46 6.95
CA GLN A 127 16.93 22.20 6.38
C GLN A 127 17.80 21.37 7.33
N ARG A 128 17.81 21.73 8.62
CA ARG A 128 18.60 21.05 9.66
C ARG A 128 18.05 19.68 10.02
N ARG A 129 16.73 19.55 10.18
CA ARG A 129 16.06 18.28 10.46
C ARG A 129 16.12 17.33 9.26
N GLY A 130 16.16 17.88 8.06
CA GLY A 130 16.36 17.14 6.83
C GLY A 130 15.16 16.33 6.37
N ALA A 131 15.34 15.57 5.31
CA ALA A 131 14.34 14.70 4.71
C ALA A 131 14.83 13.25 4.66
N VAL A 132 13.94 12.30 4.90
CA VAL A 132 14.21 10.87 4.60
C VAL A 132 13.79 10.59 3.16
N VAL A 133 14.67 9.98 2.36
CA VAL A 133 14.37 9.65 0.95
C VAL A 133 14.57 8.16 0.73
N GLY A 134 13.59 7.51 0.10
CA GLY A 134 13.68 6.12 -0.32
C GLY A 134 12.78 5.81 -1.51
N PHE A 135 12.87 4.58 -2.01
CA PHE A 135 12.12 4.08 -3.16
C PHE A 135 11.83 2.57 -3.03
N ASP A 136 10.92 2.04 -3.84
CA ASP A 136 10.68 0.59 -3.99
C ASP A 136 11.36 0.01 -5.24
N ASN A 137 11.21 -1.30 -5.51
CA ASN A 137 11.90 -2.00 -6.60
C ASN A 137 11.42 -1.61 -8.03
N ARG A 138 10.81 -0.42 -8.21
CA ARG A 138 10.44 0.07 -9.53
C ARG A 138 11.65 0.39 -10.38
N PHE A 139 11.52 0.15 -11.68
CA PHE A 139 12.54 0.55 -12.63
C PHE A 139 12.80 2.06 -12.55
N GLY A 140 14.08 2.45 -12.49
CA GLY A 140 14.48 3.84 -12.35
C GLY A 140 14.33 4.43 -10.94
N GLY A 141 13.95 3.65 -9.92
CA GLY A 141 13.75 4.15 -8.55
C GLY A 141 14.97 4.88 -7.98
N SER A 142 16.17 4.30 -8.13
CA SER A 142 17.43 4.94 -7.69
C SER A 142 17.72 6.23 -8.43
N LEU A 143 17.56 6.24 -9.76
CA LEU A 143 17.78 7.40 -10.62
C LEU A 143 16.83 8.56 -10.27
N LEU A 144 15.54 8.26 -10.06
CA LEU A 144 14.57 9.26 -9.63
C LEU A 144 14.84 9.75 -8.20
N ALA A 145 15.30 8.87 -7.31
CA ALA A 145 15.68 9.25 -5.95
C ALA A 145 16.89 10.20 -5.96
N GLU A 146 17.93 9.91 -6.73
CA GLU A 146 19.08 10.81 -6.90
C GLU A 146 18.65 12.22 -7.30
N ARG A 147 17.69 12.34 -8.21
CA ARG A 147 17.15 13.64 -8.61
C ARG A 147 16.42 14.38 -7.47
N VAL A 148 15.67 13.66 -6.63
CA VAL A 148 15.09 14.23 -5.40
C VAL A 148 16.21 14.76 -4.50
N ILE A 149 17.25 13.96 -4.28
CA ILE A 149 18.40 14.31 -3.42
C ILE A 149 19.11 15.57 -3.94
N GLU A 150 19.36 15.66 -5.25
CA GLU A 150 19.98 16.81 -5.88
C GLU A 150 19.21 18.10 -5.59
N VAL A 151 17.89 18.08 -5.81
CA VAL A 151 17.03 19.26 -5.58
C VAL A 151 17.00 19.64 -4.10
N LEU A 152 16.88 18.67 -3.18
CA LEU A 152 16.84 18.95 -1.75
C LEU A 152 18.16 19.54 -1.23
N THR A 153 19.29 18.91 -1.55
CA THR A 153 20.61 19.32 -1.07
C THR A 153 21.06 20.66 -1.67
N SER A 154 20.71 20.91 -2.92
CA SER A 154 20.85 22.22 -3.56
C SER A 154 20.13 23.35 -2.83
N ASN A 155 19.04 23.02 -2.13
CA ASN A 155 18.27 23.94 -1.32
C ASN A 155 18.70 23.90 0.17
N GLY A 156 19.86 23.31 0.48
CA GLY A 156 20.43 23.25 1.83
C GLY A 156 19.75 22.26 2.77
N ILE A 157 18.89 21.38 2.27
CA ILE A 157 18.19 20.39 3.09
C ILE A 157 19.08 19.16 3.26
N THR A 158 19.32 18.77 4.51
CA THR A 158 20.00 17.50 4.84
C THR A 158 19.16 16.33 4.34
N VAL A 159 19.78 15.33 3.72
CA VAL A 159 19.07 14.14 3.26
C VAL A 159 19.57 12.91 4.00
N HIS A 160 18.62 12.14 4.55
CA HIS A 160 18.80 10.80 5.08
C HIS A 160 18.37 9.79 4.00
N TYR A 161 19.31 9.32 3.21
CA TYR A 161 19.04 8.40 2.10
C TYR A 161 18.97 6.96 2.60
N ALA A 162 17.77 6.39 2.54
CA ALA A 162 17.49 5.02 2.96
C ALA A 162 17.64 4.01 1.82
N HIS A 163 18.04 4.47 0.62
CA HIS A 163 18.06 3.66 -0.60
C HIS A 163 16.69 3.01 -0.86
N GLU A 164 16.69 1.72 -1.21
CA GLU A 164 15.47 0.96 -1.31
C GLU A 164 14.98 0.57 0.08
N ALA A 165 13.76 0.99 0.41
CA ALA A 165 13.19 0.83 1.74
C ALA A 165 11.67 0.75 1.68
N THR A 166 11.05 0.28 2.75
CA THR A 166 9.60 0.16 2.84
C THR A 166 8.95 1.43 3.38
N THR A 167 7.69 1.66 3.06
CA THR A 167 6.90 2.79 3.56
C THR A 167 6.92 2.89 5.09
N GLY A 168 6.69 1.77 5.80
CA GLY A 168 6.72 1.73 7.26
C GLY A 168 8.10 2.05 7.86
N THR A 169 9.19 1.56 7.26
CA THR A 169 10.56 1.84 7.75
C THR A 169 10.97 3.29 7.51
N LEU A 170 10.56 3.89 6.39
CA LEU A 170 10.74 5.32 6.13
C LEU A 170 9.96 6.20 7.11
N SER A 171 8.70 5.84 7.40
CA SER A 171 7.90 6.52 8.43
C SER A 171 8.58 6.45 9.80
N ALA A 172 9.10 5.27 10.19
CA ALA A 172 9.86 5.13 11.43
C ALA A 172 11.14 5.96 11.46
N ALA A 173 11.88 6.02 10.34
CA ALA A 173 13.08 6.85 10.23
C ALA A 173 12.78 8.34 10.42
N VAL A 174 11.65 8.85 9.90
CA VAL A 174 11.22 10.23 10.17
C VAL A 174 11.04 10.48 11.67
N LEU A 175 10.38 9.57 12.38
CA LEU A 175 10.12 9.70 13.82
C LEU A 175 11.40 9.58 14.66
N ILE A 176 12.28 8.63 14.36
CA ILE A 176 13.52 8.39 15.11
C ILE A 176 14.54 9.51 14.88
N LEU A 177 14.79 9.86 13.62
CA LEU A 177 15.74 10.92 13.25
C LEU A 177 15.17 12.32 13.48
N LYS A 178 13.87 12.42 13.77
CA LYS A 178 13.11 13.67 13.85
C LYS A 178 13.26 14.48 12.56
N ALA A 179 13.19 13.81 11.41
CA ALA A 179 13.25 14.46 10.12
C ALA A 179 12.07 15.43 9.92
N ALA A 180 12.21 16.39 9.02
CA ALA A 180 11.15 17.34 8.69
C ALA A 180 10.06 16.71 7.80
N PHE A 181 10.43 15.75 6.96
CA PHE A 181 9.52 15.03 6.08
C PHE A 181 10.19 13.78 5.48
N SER A 182 9.41 12.98 4.75
CA SER A 182 9.95 11.96 3.86
C SER A 182 9.36 12.03 2.46
N ILE A 183 10.17 11.59 1.49
CA ILE A 183 9.75 11.30 0.12
C ILE A 183 9.98 9.81 -0.12
N ASN A 184 8.91 9.11 -0.48
CA ASN A 184 8.97 7.70 -0.86
C ASN A 184 8.51 7.54 -2.30
N LEU A 185 9.41 7.10 -3.17
CA LEU A 185 9.13 6.87 -4.58
C LEU A 185 8.56 5.47 -4.78
N THR A 186 7.24 5.35 -4.70
CA THR A 186 6.51 4.11 -4.91
C THR A 186 5.06 4.36 -5.31
N PRO A 187 4.50 3.61 -6.27
CA PRO A 187 3.08 3.56 -6.53
C PRO A 187 2.37 2.41 -5.77
N SER A 188 3.04 1.76 -4.81
CA SER A 188 2.55 0.56 -4.11
C SER A 188 2.23 -0.56 -5.12
N HIS A 189 1.10 -1.24 -4.96
CA HIS A 189 0.62 -2.37 -5.76
C HIS A 189 0.25 -2.10 -7.23
N ASN A 190 0.47 -0.90 -7.77
CA ASN A 190 0.16 -0.61 -9.18
C ASN A 190 0.91 -1.54 -10.16
N PRO A 191 0.48 -1.70 -11.41
CA PRO A 191 1.22 -2.46 -12.42
C PRO A 191 2.62 -1.89 -12.74
N LEU A 192 3.54 -2.70 -13.27
CA LEU A 192 4.98 -2.44 -13.40
C LEU A 192 5.37 -1.11 -14.07
N GLU A 193 4.54 -0.60 -14.98
CA GLU A 193 4.73 0.66 -15.71
C GLU A 193 4.56 1.94 -14.88
N TYR A 194 3.94 1.82 -13.69
CA TYR A 194 3.68 2.96 -12.83
C TYR A 194 4.89 3.29 -11.96
N ALA A 195 5.11 4.58 -11.72
CA ALA A 195 5.87 5.11 -10.59
C ALA A 195 4.95 5.96 -9.71
N GLY A 196 5.43 6.25 -8.49
CA GLY A 196 4.70 7.08 -7.56
C GLY A 196 5.62 7.98 -6.74
N PHE A 197 5.05 9.06 -6.20
CA PHE A 197 5.71 10.03 -5.35
C PHE A 197 4.83 10.27 -4.12
N LYS A 198 5.18 9.64 -3.00
CA LYS A 198 4.53 9.84 -1.70
C LYS A 198 5.29 10.90 -0.89
N PHE A 199 4.56 11.71 -0.15
CA PHE A 199 5.09 12.73 0.76
C PHE A 199 4.41 12.60 2.12
N ASN A 200 5.22 12.47 3.17
CA ASN A 200 4.78 12.52 4.56
C ASN A 200 5.50 13.69 5.26
N ALA A 201 4.78 14.43 6.09
CA ALA A 201 5.36 15.56 6.85
C ALA A 201 6.12 15.06 8.08
N ALA A 202 6.46 15.95 9.02
CA ALA A 202 7.17 15.59 10.25
C ALA A 202 6.38 14.65 11.17
N ASP A 203 5.06 14.54 10.96
CA ASP A 203 4.21 13.57 11.63
C ASP A 203 4.38 12.14 11.09
N ALA A 204 5.17 11.94 10.03
CA ALA A 204 5.50 10.67 9.39
C ALA A 204 4.32 9.87 8.80
N GLY A 205 3.11 10.42 8.81
CA GLY A 205 1.91 9.80 8.23
C GLY A 205 1.54 10.43 6.89
N PRO A 206 0.54 9.87 6.18
CA PRO A 206 0.14 10.39 4.88
C PRO A 206 -0.27 11.86 5.00
N ALA A 207 0.20 12.69 4.07
CA ALA A 207 -0.12 14.12 4.11
C ALA A 207 -1.63 14.39 4.02
N ALA A 208 -2.09 15.38 4.78
CA ALA A 208 -3.48 15.82 4.75
C ALA A 208 -3.80 16.51 3.41
N SER A 209 -5.08 16.55 3.04
CA SER A 209 -5.53 17.10 1.75
C SER A 209 -5.07 18.53 1.49
N GLU A 210 -4.98 19.37 2.53
CA GLU A 210 -4.46 20.74 2.40
C GLU A 210 -3.02 20.76 1.88
N ILE A 211 -2.16 19.89 2.41
CA ILE A 211 -0.75 19.80 2.03
C ILE A 211 -0.62 19.23 0.61
N THR A 212 -1.35 18.15 0.29
CA THR A 212 -1.29 17.53 -1.03
C THR A 212 -1.80 18.46 -2.13
N SER A 213 -2.85 19.25 -1.86
CA SER A 213 -3.35 20.26 -2.80
C SER A 213 -2.31 21.35 -3.05
N ARG A 214 -1.66 21.87 -2.01
CA ARG A 214 -0.58 22.86 -2.16
C ARG A 214 0.59 22.35 -2.99
N ILE A 215 1.04 21.11 -2.75
CA ILE A 215 2.11 20.49 -3.56
C ILE A 215 1.66 20.37 -5.01
N THR A 216 0.41 19.93 -5.24
CA THR A 216 -0.17 19.79 -6.58
C THR A 216 -0.18 21.12 -7.33
N ASP A 217 -0.71 22.16 -6.72
CA ASP A 217 -0.83 23.48 -7.35
C ASP A 217 0.55 24.09 -7.64
N ASN A 218 1.47 24.02 -6.67
CA ASN A 218 2.84 24.49 -6.85
C ASN A 218 3.57 23.73 -7.98
N ALA A 219 3.45 22.40 -8.01
CA ALA A 219 4.09 21.59 -9.04
C ALA A 219 3.54 21.91 -10.43
N ARG A 220 2.21 22.06 -10.56
CA ARG A 220 1.58 22.45 -11.83
C ARG A 220 2.06 23.81 -12.31
N GLN A 221 2.20 24.79 -11.43
CA GLN A 221 2.73 26.11 -11.79
C GLN A 221 4.18 26.02 -12.30
N LEU A 222 5.06 25.30 -11.59
CA LEU A 222 6.44 25.10 -12.04
C LEU A 222 6.52 24.41 -13.41
N ILE A 223 5.66 23.41 -13.64
CA ILE A 223 5.57 22.69 -14.92
C ILE A 223 5.10 23.63 -16.05
N ILE A 224 4.04 24.42 -15.81
CA ILE A 224 3.50 25.38 -16.79
C ILE A 224 4.54 26.42 -17.17
N ASN A 225 5.32 26.89 -16.19
CA ASN A 225 6.36 27.89 -16.42
C ASN A 225 7.63 27.30 -17.07
N GLY A 226 7.73 25.98 -17.22
CA GLY A 226 8.93 25.31 -17.73
C GLY A 226 10.14 25.48 -16.80
N GLU A 227 9.92 25.70 -15.50
CA GLU A 227 11.00 25.92 -14.54
C GLU A 227 11.73 24.59 -14.28
N ILE A 228 13.02 24.55 -14.62
CA ILE A 228 13.89 23.39 -14.36
C ILE A 228 14.76 23.72 -13.14
N PRO A 229 14.69 22.94 -12.05
CA PRO A 229 15.56 23.15 -10.90
C PRO A 229 17.03 22.92 -11.29
N THR A 230 17.76 24.00 -11.57
CA THR A 230 19.19 24.02 -11.92
C THR A 230 19.97 24.63 -10.77
N LEU A 231 20.28 23.80 -9.78
CA LEU A 231 21.14 24.17 -8.67
C LEU A 231 22.24 23.12 -8.52
N ALA A 232 23.41 23.55 -8.08
CA ALA A 232 24.53 22.65 -7.81
C ALA A 232 24.23 21.84 -6.53
N PRO A 233 24.15 20.50 -6.59
CA PRO A 233 23.87 19.68 -5.42
C PRO A 233 25.01 19.77 -4.41
N ASN A 234 24.65 19.79 -3.12
CA ASN A 234 25.63 19.74 -2.04
C ASN A 234 25.70 18.33 -1.47
N THR A 235 26.64 17.53 -1.96
CA THR A 235 26.80 16.12 -1.58
C THR A 235 27.16 15.92 -0.11
N THR A 236 27.72 16.94 0.58
CA THR A 236 28.03 16.84 2.01
C THR A 236 26.79 16.80 2.90
N LEU A 237 25.61 17.13 2.34
CA LEU A 237 24.32 17.08 3.04
C LEU A 237 23.64 15.71 2.93
N VAL A 238 24.21 14.76 2.18
CA VAL A 238 23.68 13.41 2.03
C VAL A 238 24.28 12.49 3.10
N LYS A 239 23.41 11.82 3.85
CA LYS A 239 23.75 10.83 4.88
C LYS A 239 22.99 9.54 4.60
N THR A 240 23.67 8.41 4.58
CA THR A 240 22.99 7.11 4.52
C THR A 240 22.24 6.84 5.82
N CYS A 241 21.06 6.21 5.73
CA CYS A 241 20.21 5.85 6.85
C CYS A 241 19.83 4.37 6.79
N ASP A 242 20.00 3.64 7.88
CA ASP A 242 19.40 2.31 8.06
C ASP A 242 17.95 2.46 8.54
N ALA A 243 17.01 2.43 7.61
CA ALA A 243 15.59 2.59 7.91
C ALA A 243 15.03 1.41 8.71
N LEU A 244 15.56 0.19 8.53
CA LEU A 244 15.15 -0.97 9.31
C LEU A 244 15.61 -0.87 10.77
N ALA A 245 16.82 -0.36 11.01
CA ALA A 245 17.28 -0.08 12.38
C ALA A 245 16.39 0.95 13.08
N CYS A 246 16.02 2.04 12.38
CA CYS A 246 15.06 3.03 12.91
C CYS A 246 13.71 2.37 13.23
N TRP A 247 13.23 1.48 12.37
CA TRP A 247 11.99 0.73 12.61
C TRP A 247 12.09 -0.17 13.85
N LYS A 248 13.16 -0.94 14.00
CA LYS A 248 13.39 -1.80 15.19
C LYS A 248 13.45 -0.98 16.47
N GLU A 249 14.11 0.17 16.42
CA GLU A 249 14.16 1.10 17.55
C GLU A 249 12.77 1.66 17.90
N LEU A 250 11.96 2.03 16.90
CA LEU A 250 10.60 2.50 17.14
C LEU A 250 9.73 1.43 17.80
N VAL A 251 9.78 0.19 17.31
CA VAL A 251 9.06 -0.94 17.90
C VAL A 251 9.49 -1.16 19.36
N ALA A 252 10.79 -1.11 19.65
CA ALA A 252 11.31 -1.23 21.02
C ALA A 252 10.80 -0.10 21.94
N ARG A 253 10.75 1.15 21.45
CA ARG A 253 10.17 2.29 22.19
C ARG A 253 8.66 2.14 22.39
N GLY A 254 7.98 1.48 21.47
CA GLY A 254 6.54 1.22 21.51
C GLY A 254 6.12 0.01 22.35
N THR A 255 7.05 -0.90 22.71
CA THR A 255 6.75 -2.17 23.38
C THR A 255 5.86 -2.03 24.61
N ALA A 256 6.06 -1.01 25.46
CA ALA A 256 5.21 -0.79 26.63
C ALA A 256 3.74 -0.48 26.26
N LYS A 257 3.50 0.15 25.11
CA LYS A 257 2.18 0.54 24.61
C LYS A 257 1.48 -0.63 23.91
N HIS A 258 2.11 -1.22 22.88
CA HIS A 258 1.47 -2.28 22.08
C HIS A 258 1.77 -3.70 22.58
N GLY A 259 2.75 -3.91 23.46
CA GLY A 259 3.06 -5.23 24.02
C GLY A 259 3.85 -6.17 23.09
N LEU A 260 4.43 -5.65 22.01
CA LEU A 260 5.22 -6.44 21.05
C LEU A 260 6.71 -6.24 21.36
N ASP A 261 7.40 -7.33 21.68
CA ASP A 261 8.84 -7.35 21.92
C ASP A 261 9.52 -8.07 20.75
N TYR A 262 10.06 -7.27 19.83
CA TYR A 262 10.68 -7.78 18.60
C TYR A 262 11.76 -8.82 18.87
N LEU A 263 12.66 -8.57 19.82
CA LEU A 263 13.78 -9.47 20.09
C LEU A 263 13.29 -10.80 20.67
N ARG A 264 12.34 -10.74 21.62
CA ARG A 264 11.75 -11.94 22.21
C ARG A 264 10.97 -12.76 21.18
N ILE A 265 10.18 -12.12 20.33
CA ILE A 265 9.38 -12.81 19.31
C ILE A 265 10.28 -13.51 18.29
N ILE A 266 11.31 -12.81 17.78
CA ILE A 266 12.26 -13.42 16.82
C ILE A 266 13.07 -14.54 17.48
N ALA A 267 13.49 -14.39 18.74
CA ALA A 267 14.17 -15.46 19.47
C ALA A 267 13.25 -16.69 19.67
N ALA A 268 11.97 -16.47 20.01
CA ALA A 268 10.98 -17.53 20.16
C ALA A 268 10.71 -18.25 18.83
N PHE A 269 10.63 -17.51 17.71
CA PHE A 269 10.53 -18.11 16.38
C PHE A 269 11.73 -19.02 16.10
N HIS A 270 12.96 -18.56 16.34
CA HIS A 270 14.16 -19.38 16.12
C HIS A 270 14.18 -20.63 16.99
N ALA A 271 13.71 -20.53 18.24
CA ALA A 271 13.62 -21.65 19.17
C ALA A 271 12.47 -22.64 18.88
N ALA A 272 11.52 -22.33 18.00
CA ALA A 272 10.37 -23.18 17.67
C ALA A 272 10.66 -24.10 16.45
N PRO A 273 11.02 -25.40 16.63
CA PRO A 273 11.32 -26.30 15.52
C PRO A 273 10.08 -26.79 14.76
N ASP A 274 8.91 -26.61 15.33
CA ASP A 274 7.59 -27.03 14.84
C ASP A 274 6.87 -25.93 14.04
N CYS A 275 7.59 -24.86 13.68
CA CYS A 275 7.07 -23.69 13.01
C CYS A 275 7.79 -23.45 11.68
N VAL A 276 7.02 -23.18 10.61
CA VAL A 276 7.52 -22.74 9.30
C VAL A 276 6.89 -21.41 8.90
N VAL A 277 7.71 -20.51 8.35
CA VAL A 277 7.28 -19.24 7.78
C VAL A 277 7.68 -19.16 6.31
N VAL A 278 6.72 -18.84 5.45
CA VAL A 278 6.93 -18.59 4.02
C VAL A 278 6.56 -17.13 3.74
N VAL A 279 7.54 -16.32 3.35
CA VAL A 279 7.35 -14.91 3.03
C VAL A 279 7.55 -14.67 1.54
N ASP A 280 6.50 -14.20 0.89
CA ASP A 280 6.56 -13.75 -0.48
C ASP A 280 6.69 -12.23 -0.55
N CYS A 281 7.83 -11.77 -1.05
CA CYS A 281 8.15 -10.35 -1.15
C CYS A 281 7.55 -9.72 -2.41
N VAL A 282 7.04 -10.52 -3.36
CA VAL A 282 6.56 -10.08 -4.67
C VAL A 282 7.56 -9.13 -5.34
N HIS A 283 8.85 -9.43 -5.26
CA HIS A 283 9.96 -8.61 -5.75
C HIS A 283 10.03 -7.19 -5.19
N GLY A 284 9.34 -6.90 -4.08
CA GLY A 284 9.28 -5.59 -3.46
C GLY A 284 10.52 -5.21 -2.63
N ALA A 285 10.47 -4.01 -2.07
CA ALA A 285 11.45 -3.47 -1.13
C ALA A 285 11.58 -4.33 0.13
N SER A 286 10.55 -5.10 0.48
CA SER A 286 10.62 -6.01 1.63
C SER A 286 11.79 -7.00 1.55
N ARG A 287 12.21 -7.41 0.33
CA ARG A 287 13.30 -8.38 0.14
C ARG A 287 14.65 -7.91 0.71
N VAL A 288 14.91 -6.61 0.77
CA VAL A 288 16.19 -6.07 1.31
C VAL A 288 16.27 -6.19 2.83
N HIS A 289 15.11 -6.25 3.49
CA HIS A 289 15.01 -6.30 4.95
C HIS A 289 14.67 -7.68 5.49
N MET A 290 13.94 -8.54 4.76
CA MET A 290 13.36 -9.76 5.33
C MET A 290 14.39 -10.67 6.03
N ARG A 291 15.56 -10.91 5.42
CA ARG A 291 16.63 -11.67 6.09
C ARG A 291 17.08 -11.01 7.40
N HIS A 292 17.30 -9.69 7.38
CA HIS A 292 17.67 -8.89 8.55
C HIS A 292 16.56 -8.79 9.61
N PHE A 293 15.29 -8.83 9.20
CA PHE A 293 14.13 -8.88 10.08
C PHE A 293 14.13 -10.17 10.91
N PHE A 294 14.50 -11.30 10.30
CA PHE A 294 14.67 -12.58 11.00
C PHE A 294 16.08 -12.80 11.58
N GLY A 295 16.92 -11.77 11.65
CA GLY A 295 18.24 -11.85 12.30
C GLY A 295 19.33 -12.57 11.50
N ASN A 296 19.20 -12.65 10.17
CA ASN A 296 20.20 -13.22 9.25
C ASN A 296 20.58 -14.69 9.51
N GLN A 297 19.73 -15.45 10.22
CA GLN A 297 19.95 -16.88 10.41
C GLN A 297 19.42 -17.65 9.21
N SER A 298 20.27 -18.49 8.60
CA SER A 298 19.82 -19.45 7.60
C SER A 298 19.01 -20.53 8.30
N SER A 299 17.83 -20.84 7.77
CA SER A 299 16.92 -21.82 8.36
C SER A 299 16.00 -22.39 7.30
N ASP A 300 15.90 -23.72 7.24
CA ASP A 300 15.00 -24.42 6.32
C ASP A 300 13.52 -24.19 6.62
N LYS A 301 13.21 -23.61 7.79
CA LYS A 301 11.85 -23.24 8.20
C LYS A 301 11.48 -21.79 7.85
N LEU A 302 12.39 -21.05 7.20
CA LEU A 302 12.15 -19.70 6.71
C LEU A 302 12.38 -19.64 5.20
N VAL A 303 11.28 -19.63 4.45
CA VAL A 303 11.32 -19.67 2.99
C VAL A 303 10.97 -18.30 2.43
N PHE A 304 11.81 -17.79 1.54
CA PHE A 304 11.55 -16.54 0.82
C PHE A 304 11.16 -16.82 -0.63
N LEU A 305 10.05 -16.23 -1.08
CA LEU A 305 9.61 -16.25 -2.46
C LEU A 305 9.73 -14.87 -3.08
N ARG A 306 10.02 -14.86 -4.39
CA ARG A 306 10.15 -13.63 -5.20
C ARG A 306 11.01 -12.58 -4.49
N ASP A 307 12.14 -12.99 -3.94
CA ASP A 307 13.04 -12.17 -3.12
C ASP A 307 14.18 -11.52 -3.94
N GLN A 308 14.02 -11.49 -5.26
CA GLN A 308 14.99 -10.97 -6.22
C GLN A 308 14.61 -9.55 -6.67
N ALA A 309 15.61 -8.75 -7.05
CA ALA A 309 15.43 -7.40 -7.61
C ALA A 309 14.94 -7.45 -9.07
N ASP A 310 13.69 -7.88 -9.27
CA ASP A 310 13.04 -7.97 -10.58
C ASP A 310 11.94 -6.90 -10.73
N PRO A 311 12.18 -5.80 -11.48
CA PRO A 311 11.21 -4.73 -11.66
C PRO A 311 10.02 -5.14 -12.56
N THR A 312 10.07 -6.32 -13.18
CA THR A 312 8.92 -6.88 -13.92
C THR A 312 7.93 -7.57 -13.00
N PHE A 313 8.28 -7.77 -11.73
CA PHE A 313 7.49 -8.50 -10.74
C PHE A 313 7.11 -9.91 -11.20
N GLY A 314 7.95 -10.54 -12.05
CA GLY A 314 7.63 -11.83 -12.67
C GLY A 314 6.41 -11.81 -13.60
N GLY A 315 5.90 -10.63 -13.97
CA GLY A 315 4.71 -10.47 -14.81
C GLY A 315 3.37 -10.53 -14.07
N VAL A 316 3.38 -10.52 -12.73
CA VAL A 316 2.13 -10.45 -11.95
C VAL A 316 1.79 -9.01 -11.56
N ALA A 317 0.51 -8.75 -11.27
CA ALA A 317 0.13 -7.55 -10.52
C ALA A 317 0.75 -7.66 -9.11
N PRO A 318 1.56 -6.68 -8.66
CA PRO A 318 2.33 -6.84 -7.44
C PRO A 318 1.50 -6.48 -6.21
N GLU A 319 0.51 -7.31 -5.90
CA GLU A 319 -0.44 -7.10 -4.82
C GLU A 319 -0.62 -8.36 -3.95
N PRO A 320 -1.03 -8.21 -2.67
CA PRO A 320 -1.38 -9.33 -1.81
C PRO A 320 -2.76 -9.87 -2.20
N SER A 321 -2.82 -10.65 -3.28
CA SER A 321 -4.04 -11.27 -3.80
C SER A 321 -4.03 -12.78 -3.57
N SER A 322 -5.23 -13.38 -3.55
CA SER A 322 -5.39 -14.85 -3.48
C SER A 322 -4.70 -15.56 -4.63
N ARG A 323 -4.64 -14.95 -5.83
CA ARG A 323 -3.86 -15.48 -6.97
C ARG A 323 -2.38 -15.57 -6.63
N ASN A 324 -1.80 -14.49 -6.10
CA ASN A 324 -0.39 -14.46 -5.75
C ASN A 324 -0.06 -15.31 -4.51
N MET A 325 -1.02 -15.52 -3.60
CA MET A 325 -0.89 -16.33 -2.39
C MET A 325 -0.78 -17.84 -2.67
N GLN A 326 -1.21 -18.31 -3.85
CA GLN A 326 -1.24 -19.75 -4.16
C GLN A 326 0.13 -20.44 -4.06
N GLN A 327 1.21 -19.73 -4.40
CA GLN A 327 2.57 -20.28 -4.26
C GLN A 327 2.92 -20.52 -2.79
N VAL A 328 2.63 -19.54 -1.92
CA VAL A 328 2.82 -19.64 -0.47
C VAL A 328 2.01 -20.82 0.09
N ILE A 329 0.71 -20.91 -0.24
CA ILE A 329 -0.18 -21.98 0.22
C ILE A 329 0.32 -23.36 -0.22
N THR A 330 0.77 -23.49 -1.47
CA THR A 330 1.28 -24.75 -2.01
C THR A 330 2.49 -25.24 -1.22
N ILE A 331 3.44 -24.34 -0.92
CA ILE A 331 4.61 -24.66 -0.10
C ILE A 331 4.18 -25.06 1.30
N LEU A 332 3.34 -24.26 1.97
CA LEU A 332 2.86 -24.57 3.32
C LEU A 332 2.19 -25.95 3.41
N LYS A 333 1.40 -26.35 2.42
CA LYS A 333 0.77 -27.68 2.38
C LYS A 333 1.77 -28.83 2.30
N GLN A 334 2.94 -28.60 1.70
CA GLN A 334 4.02 -29.59 1.59
C GLN A 334 4.93 -29.64 2.82
N ARG A 335 4.79 -28.69 3.75
CA ARG A 335 5.59 -28.63 4.97
C ARG A 335 5.06 -29.55 6.07
N PRO A 336 5.92 -30.32 6.75
CA PRO A 336 5.53 -31.20 7.86
C PRO A 336 5.25 -30.44 9.17
N GLU A 337 5.77 -29.22 9.33
CA GLU A 337 5.61 -28.42 10.54
C GLU A 337 4.12 -28.12 10.83
N PRO A 338 3.62 -28.31 12.06
CA PRO A 338 2.22 -28.06 12.39
C PRO A 338 1.86 -26.57 12.43
N LEU A 339 2.80 -25.70 12.85
CA LEU A 339 2.59 -24.26 12.89
C LEU A 339 3.08 -23.63 11.58
N LYS A 340 2.17 -22.98 10.86
CA LYS A 340 2.36 -22.53 9.48
C LYS A 340 1.97 -21.07 9.36
N LEU A 341 2.91 -20.24 8.91
CA LEU A 341 2.65 -18.85 8.60
C LEU A 341 3.11 -18.50 7.17
N GLY A 342 2.14 -18.32 6.30
CA GLY A 342 2.29 -17.78 4.96
C GLY A 342 2.02 -16.29 4.95
N VAL A 343 2.85 -15.56 4.23
CA VAL A 343 2.80 -14.10 4.18
C VAL A 343 3.04 -13.66 2.76
N ILE A 344 2.28 -12.67 2.30
CA ILE A 344 2.56 -11.94 1.06
C ILE A 344 2.52 -10.44 1.32
N ILE A 345 3.53 -9.73 0.80
CA ILE A 345 3.78 -8.31 1.06
C ILE A 345 3.84 -7.56 -0.28
N ASP A 346 3.23 -6.39 -0.37
CA ASP A 346 3.28 -5.54 -1.57
C ASP A 346 4.62 -4.79 -1.74
N PRO A 347 4.89 -4.16 -2.91
CA PRO A 347 6.21 -3.61 -3.24
C PRO A 347 6.82 -2.65 -2.23
N ASP A 348 6.01 -1.78 -1.62
CA ASP A 348 6.46 -0.83 -0.62
C ASP A 348 6.19 -1.28 0.82
N ALA A 349 5.72 -2.52 0.99
CA ALA A 349 5.37 -3.17 2.25
C ALA A 349 4.46 -2.31 3.14
N ASP A 350 3.50 -1.61 2.53
CA ASP A 350 2.40 -0.95 3.22
C ASP A 350 1.18 -1.88 3.35
N ARG A 351 1.22 -3.06 2.72
CA ARG A 351 0.19 -4.11 2.81
C ARG A 351 0.75 -5.50 3.08
N ILE A 352 -0.05 -6.29 3.79
CA ILE A 352 0.26 -7.67 4.15
C ILE A 352 -1.00 -8.52 4.22
N ARG A 353 -0.91 -9.76 3.70
CA ARG A 353 -1.95 -10.78 3.83
C ARG A 353 -1.34 -12.09 4.31
N PHE A 354 -2.14 -12.91 5.00
CA PHE A 354 -1.70 -14.13 5.65
C PHE A 354 -2.43 -15.38 5.15
N SER A 355 -1.82 -16.54 5.36
CA SER A 355 -2.47 -17.85 5.28
C SER A 355 -1.73 -18.86 6.15
N ASP A 356 -2.42 -19.86 6.70
CA ASP A 356 -1.80 -21.02 7.34
C ASP A 356 -1.72 -22.25 6.41
N GLY A 357 -2.05 -22.07 5.13
CA GLY A 357 -2.15 -23.13 4.14
C GLY A 357 -3.52 -23.79 4.05
N ALA A 358 -4.38 -23.62 5.05
CA ALA A 358 -5.78 -24.05 5.01
C ALA A 358 -6.72 -22.88 4.69
N ILE A 359 -6.50 -21.73 5.33
CA ILE A 359 -7.36 -20.55 5.25
C ILE A 359 -6.52 -19.33 4.81
N GLU A 360 -7.07 -18.49 3.94
CA GLU A 360 -6.53 -17.15 3.66
C GLU A 360 -7.15 -16.14 4.64
N ILE A 361 -6.33 -15.27 5.21
CA ILE A 361 -6.74 -14.28 6.20
C ILE A 361 -6.36 -12.90 5.67
N ASP A 362 -7.35 -12.20 5.13
CA ASP A 362 -7.22 -10.80 4.72
C ASP A 362 -7.28 -9.85 5.92
N MET A 363 -7.05 -8.56 5.68
CA MET A 363 -6.97 -7.58 6.76
C MET A 363 -8.31 -7.24 7.42
N ASN A 364 -9.45 -7.56 6.82
CA ASN A 364 -10.72 -7.46 7.54
C ASN A 364 -10.74 -8.40 8.74
N LEU A 365 -10.23 -9.62 8.55
CA LEU A 365 -10.15 -10.64 9.58
C LEU A 365 -8.92 -10.42 10.47
N PHE A 366 -7.75 -10.24 9.87
CA PHE A 366 -6.50 -10.08 10.62
C PHE A 366 -6.48 -8.84 11.50
N GLY A 367 -6.99 -7.69 11.04
CA GLY A 367 -7.06 -6.47 11.86
C GLY A 367 -7.96 -6.64 13.09
N ALA A 368 -9.08 -7.37 12.93
CA ALA A 368 -9.96 -7.73 14.04
C ALA A 368 -9.29 -8.72 15.03
N MET A 369 -8.55 -9.71 14.51
CA MET A 369 -7.75 -10.63 15.32
C MET A 369 -6.63 -9.90 16.08
N ALA A 370 -5.96 -8.94 15.44
CA ALA A 370 -4.93 -8.09 16.06
C ALA A 370 -5.51 -7.29 17.22
N PHE A 371 -6.67 -6.69 17.01
CA PHE A 371 -7.37 -5.98 18.07
C PHE A 371 -7.70 -6.89 19.27
N HIS A 372 -8.33 -8.04 19.01
CA HIS A 372 -8.67 -9.01 20.05
C HIS A 372 -7.43 -9.54 20.79
N TYR A 373 -6.36 -9.87 20.05
CA TYR A 373 -5.12 -10.40 20.63
C TYR A 373 -4.43 -9.39 21.54
N LEU A 374 -4.29 -8.14 21.10
CA LEU A 374 -3.69 -7.10 21.93
C LEU A 374 -4.53 -6.84 23.18
N HIS A 375 -5.85 -6.95 23.08
CA HIS A 375 -6.74 -6.82 24.23
C HIS A 375 -6.63 -8.01 25.19
N GLU A 376 -7.05 -9.18 24.74
CA GLU A 376 -7.23 -10.35 25.61
C GLU A 376 -5.92 -11.04 26.01
N LYS A 377 -4.91 -11.04 25.13
CA LYS A 377 -3.65 -11.77 25.36
C LYS A 377 -2.50 -10.87 25.81
N LYS A 378 -2.51 -9.59 25.45
CA LYS A 378 -1.50 -8.60 25.90
C LYS A 378 -2.02 -7.65 26.98
N GLY A 379 -3.31 -7.71 27.35
CA GLY A 379 -3.90 -6.87 28.39
C GLY A 379 -3.87 -5.39 28.05
N LYS A 380 -3.97 -5.03 26.77
CA LYS A 380 -3.98 -3.64 26.30
C LYS A 380 -5.41 -3.18 26.05
N HIS A 381 -5.72 -1.97 26.45
CA HIS A 381 -7.06 -1.40 26.31
C HIS A 381 -7.02 -0.16 25.42
N GLY A 382 -8.14 0.15 24.80
CA GLY A 382 -8.32 1.27 23.90
C GLY A 382 -9.11 0.91 22.65
N LEU A 383 -9.56 1.95 21.96
CA LEU A 383 -10.47 1.83 20.83
C LEU A 383 -9.86 1.09 19.63
N VAL A 384 -10.72 0.49 18.82
CA VAL A 384 -10.37 0.00 17.48
C VAL A 384 -10.76 1.03 16.41
N ALA A 385 -9.89 1.26 15.44
CA ALA A 385 -10.16 2.13 14.32
C ALA A 385 -10.18 1.35 12.99
N LYS A 386 -11.26 1.48 12.23
CA LYS A 386 -11.39 0.79 10.94
C LYS A 386 -12.23 1.63 9.99
N THR A 387 -11.98 1.60 8.68
CA THR A 387 -12.76 2.42 7.74
C THR A 387 -14.19 1.90 7.63
N VAL A 388 -15.11 2.76 7.17
CA VAL A 388 -16.50 2.36 6.94
C VAL A 388 -16.67 1.21 5.93
N ALA A 389 -15.68 0.99 5.06
CA ALA A 389 -15.64 -0.11 4.10
C ALA A 389 -15.02 -1.41 4.66
N THR A 390 -14.45 -1.35 5.86
CA THR A 390 -13.87 -2.50 6.57
C THR A 390 -14.96 -3.26 7.33
N SER A 391 -14.79 -4.58 7.40
CA SER A 391 -15.68 -5.54 8.06
C SER A 391 -16.20 -5.09 9.42
N ASN A 392 -17.45 -5.43 9.73
CA ASN A 392 -18.02 -5.21 11.06
C ASN A 392 -17.62 -6.32 12.06
N PHE A 393 -16.74 -7.25 11.69
CA PHE A 393 -16.19 -8.23 12.63
C PHE A 393 -15.48 -7.55 13.80
N ALA A 394 -14.65 -6.55 13.52
CA ALA A 394 -14.02 -5.73 14.57
C ALA A 394 -15.04 -4.96 15.42
N ASN A 395 -16.18 -4.56 14.84
CA ASN A 395 -17.25 -3.89 15.61
C ASN A 395 -17.90 -4.85 16.61
N ALA A 396 -18.11 -6.11 16.22
CA ALA A 396 -18.66 -7.13 17.10
C ALA A 396 -17.71 -7.44 18.26
N ILE A 397 -16.41 -7.56 17.97
CA ILE A 397 -15.37 -7.74 18.98
C ILE A 397 -15.34 -6.54 19.95
N ALA A 398 -15.19 -5.31 19.44
CA ALA A 398 -15.15 -4.11 20.28
C ALA A 398 -16.38 -3.95 21.16
N LYS A 399 -17.57 -4.22 20.62
CA LYS A 399 -18.82 -4.20 21.41
C LYS A 399 -18.78 -5.22 22.55
N GLY A 400 -18.32 -6.44 22.30
CA GLY A 400 -18.25 -7.48 23.33
C GLY A 400 -17.09 -7.30 24.32
N LEU A 401 -16.05 -6.54 23.95
CA LEU A 401 -14.96 -6.12 24.84
C LEU A 401 -15.24 -4.78 25.54
N HIS A 402 -16.38 -4.14 25.27
CA HIS A 402 -16.75 -2.82 25.79
C HIS A 402 -15.78 -1.68 25.42
N GLU A 403 -15.18 -1.77 24.23
CA GLU A 403 -14.26 -0.77 23.69
C GLU A 403 -14.93 0.11 22.63
N GLU A 404 -14.42 1.33 22.46
CA GLU A 404 -14.92 2.27 21.47
C GLU A 404 -14.51 1.88 20.04
N ILE A 405 -15.29 2.35 19.05
CA ILE A 405 -15.03 2.16 17.62
C ILE A 405 -14.92 3.53 16.96
N PHE A 406 -13.83 3.76 16.23
CA PHE A 406 -13.68 4.92 15.35
C PHE A 406 -13.78 4.49 13.88
N GLU A 407 -14.85 4.90 13.19
CA GLU A 407 -15.18 4.46 11.83
C GLU A 407 -15.20 5.62 10.80
N PRO A 408 -14.04 6.05 10.27
CA PRO A 408 -13.97 7.14 9.29
C PRO A 408 -14.25 6.66 7.85
N ARG A 409 -14.18 7.60 6.89
CA ARG A 409 -14.14 7.30 5.45
C ARG A 409 -12.87 6.51 5.08
N VAL A 410 -12.83 5.94 3.88
CA VAL A 410 -11.68 5.17 3.40
C VAL A 410 -10.47 6.08 3.16
N GLY A 411 -9.31 5.63 3.63
CA GLY A 411 -8.02 6.28 3.52
C GLY A 411 -7.31 6.34 4.87
N PHE A 412 -6.11 5.76 4.97
CA PHE A 412 -5.33 5.72 6.22
C PHE A 412 -5.09 7.10 6.88
N LYS A 413 -5.03 8.18 6.08
CA LYS A 413 -4.90 9.56 6.57
C LYS A 413 -6.03 9.99 7.50
N GLU A 414 -7.19 9.34 7.40
CA GLU A 414 -8.37 9.65 8.20
C GLU A 414 -8.26 9.12 9.64
N PHE A 415 -7.28 8.24 9.92
CA PHE A 415 -6.98 7.78 11.27
C PHE A 415 -6.18 8.78 12.12
N LYS A 416 -5.67 9.88 11.55
CA LYS A 416 -4.91 10.91 12.28
C LYS A 416 -5.50 11.30 13.65
N PRO A 417 -6.82 11.48 13.84
CA PRO A 417 -7.41 11.85 15.14
C PRO A 417 -7.22 10.83 16.27
N VAL A 418 -6.95 9.57 15.92
CA VAL A 418 -6.82 8.43 16.86
C VAL A 418 -5.41 7.85 16.91
N ILE A 419 -4.44 8.42 16.21
CA ILE A 419 -3.03 8.01 16.30
C ILE A 419 -2.54 8.23 17.72
N GLY A 420 -1.95 7.18 18.31
CA GLY A 420 -1.53 7.17 19.71
C GLY A 420 -2.66 6.92 20.73
N LYS A 421 -3.91 6.71 20.27
CA LYS A 421 -5.08 6.36 21.09
C LYS A 421 -5.68 5.00 20.71
N ALA A 422 -5.85 4.75 19.41
CA ALA A 422 -6.35 3.47 18.90
C ALA A 422 -5.34 2.35 19.15
N LEU A 423 -5.81 1.25 19.74
CA LEU A 423 -5.01 0.06 19.99
C LEU A 423 -4.55 -0.54 18.66
N VAL A 424 -5.48 -0.66 17.71
CA VAL A 424 -5.24 -1.09 16.33
C VAL A 424 -6.03 -0.18 15.39
N TYR A 425 -5.42 0.19 14.27
CA TYR A 425 -6.09 0.89 13.19
C TYR A 425 -5.69 0.31 11.83
N PHE A 426 -6.69 -0.05 11.03
CA PHE A 426 -6.48 -0.86 9.82
C PHE A 426 -7.55 -0.59 8.75
N GLU A 427 -7.23 -0.98 7.52
CA GLU A 427 -8.13 -0.89 6.37
C GLU A 427 -8.28 -2.25 5.69
N GLU A 428 -9.44 -2.49 5.05
CA GLU A 428 -9.75 -3.67 4.26
C GLU A 428 -8.80 -3.89 3.06
N SER A 429 -8.00 -2.87 2.74
CA SER A 429 -7.02 -2.86 1.66
C SER A 429 -5.67 -3.49 2.02
N ASP A 430 -5.64 -4.34 3.04
CA ASP A 430 -4.46 -5.07 3.54
C ASP A 430 -3.47 -4.24 4.38
N GLY A 431 -3.87 -3.09 4.92
CA GLY A 431 -3.00 -2.18 5.69
C GLY A 431 -3.35 -2.12 7.19
N ILE A 432 -2.33 -2.06 8.05
CA ILE A 432 -2.47 -2.02 9.52
C ILE A 432 -1.38 -1.17 10.18
N SER A 433 -1.70 -0.60 11.33
CA SER A 433 -0.74 -0.17 12.36
C SER A 433 -1.38 -0.27 13.76
N VAL A 434 -0.58 0.00 14.80
CA VAL A 434 -0.96 -0.15 16.21
C VAL A 434 -0.55 1.06 17.05
N ILE A 435 -1.06 1.13 18.27
CA ILE A 435 -0.70 2.16 19.23
C ILE A 435 0.82 2.22 19.47
N GLY A 436 1.39 3.42 19.49
CA GLY A 436 2.83 3.61 19.74
C GLY A 436 3.75 3.25 18.57
N HIS A 437 3.18 2.96 17.39
CA HIS A 437 3.92 2.65 16.16
C HIS A 437 3.71 3.73 15.08
N THR A 438 4.17 3.48 13.85
CA THR A 438 4.10 4.43 12.73
C THR A 438 2.66 4.85 12.42
N PRO A 439 2.41 6.14 12.13
CA PRO A 439 1.12 6.66 11.66
C PRO A 439 0.81 6.33 10.19
N GLU A 440 1.49 5.34 9.66
CA GLU A 440 1.44 4.85 8.30
C GLU A 440 1.20 3.34 8.34
N LYS A 441 0.61 2.79 7.27
CA LYS A 441 0.47 1.33 7.16
C LYS A 441 1.83 0.66 7.12
N ASP A 442 1.95 -0.46 7.80
CA ASP A 442 3.21 -1.19 7.90
C ASP A 442 3.00 -2.71 7.91
N ALA A 443 3.52 -3.37 6.89
CA ALA A 443 3.51 -4.83 6.82
C ALA A 443 4.34 -5.48 7.93
N TYR A 444 5.40 -4.83 8.43
CA TYR A 444 6.33 -5.48 9.36
C TYR A 444 5.76 -5.58 10.76
N ILE A 445 4.99 -4.58 11.19
CA ILE A 445 4.24 -4.68 12.45
C ILE A 445 3.15 -5.75 12.35
N GLY A 446 2.49 -5.87 11.18
CA GLY A 446 1.55 -6.96 10.91
C GLY A 446 2.22 -8.34 10.97
N LEU A 447 3.39 -8.49 10.36
CA LEU A 447 4.19 -9.73 10.42
C LEU A 447 4.59 -10.07 11.86
N LEU A 448 5.05 -9.07 12.62
CA LEU A 448 5.45 -9.27 14.01
C LEU A 448 4.26 -9.69 14.89
N LEU A 449 3.09 -9.08 14.69
CA LEU A 449 1.83 -9.48 15.34
C LEU A 449 1.45 -10.92 15.02
N ALA A 450 1.49 -11.31 13.74
CA ALA A 450 1.15 -12.66 13.31
C ALA A 450 2.06 -13.72 13.93
N LEU A 451 3.37 -13.45 13.97
CA LEU A 451 4.35 -14.31 14.64
C LEU A 451 4.05 -14.43 16.14
N ASP A 452 3.80 -13.30 16.81
CA ASP A 452 3.52 -13.27 18.25
C ASP A 452 2.23 -14.02 18.60
N MET A 453 1.16 -13.85 17.80
CA MET A 453 -0.09 -14.61 17.94
C MET A 453 0.19 -16.12 17.87
N MET A 454 0.77 -16.58 16.75
CA MET A 454 1.02 -18.00 16.50
C MET A 454 1.91 -18.62 17.58
N LEU A 455 2.98 -17.94 17.98
CA LEU A 455 3.93 -18.45 18.98
C LEU A 455 3.40 -18.41 20.41
N THR A 456 2.58 -17.40 20.75
CA THR A 456 1.96 -17.28 22.08
C THR A 456 0.85 -18.32 22.25
N MET A 457 0.00 -18.46 21.23
CA MET A 457 -1.16 -19.34 21.28
C MET A 457 -0.81 -20.81 20.94
N LYS A 458 0.34 -21.04 20.32
CA LYS A 458 0.79 -22.36 19.81
C LYS A 458 -0.25 -23.02 18.91
N ASN A 459 -0.92 -22.21 18.10
CA ASN A 459 -1.90 -22.63 17.10
C ASN A 459 -1.73 -21.81 15.81
N ASN A 460 -2.37 -22.25 14.73
CA ASN A 460 -2.35 -21.48 13.49
C ASN A 460 -3.29 -20.27 13.58
N LEU A 461 -3.05 -19.27 12.73
CA LEU A 461 -3.91 -18.09 12.68
C LEU A 461 -5.37 -18.45 12.34
N GLY A 462 -5.61 -19.47 11.52
CA GLY A 462 -6.96 -19.95 11.21
C GLY A 462 -7.67 -20.59 12.41
N ASP A 463 -6.94 -21.29 13.28
CA ASP A 463 -7.50 -21.85 14.52
C ASP A 463 -7.94 -20.73 15.46
N TYR A 464 -7.08 -19.73 15.64
CA TYR A 464 -7.40 -18.56 16.46
C TYR A 464 -8.54 -17.73 15.88
N LEU A 465 -8.59 -17.57 14.56
CA LEU A 465 -9.73 -16.95 13.88
C LEU A 465 -11.03 -17.69 14.19
N SER A 466 -11.02 -19.03 14.11
CA SER A 466 -12.20 -19.86 14.39
C SER A 466 -12.68 -19.68 15.84
N GLU A 467 -11.77 -19.64 16.81
CA GLU A 467 -12.09 -19.36 18.22
C GLU A 467 -12.85 -18.03 18.39
N ILE A 468 -12.32 -16.95 17.80
CA ILE A 468 -12.95 -15.62 17.87
C ILE A 468 -14.30 -15.63 17.13
N GLN A 469 -14.39 -16.29 15.98
CA GLN A 469 -15.64 -16.36 15.20
C GLN A 469 -16.73 -17.17 15.91
N THR A 470 -16.38 -18.18 16.71
CA THR A 470 -17.34 -18.88 17.58
C THR A 470 -17.96 -17.92 18.61
N GLN A 471 -17.18 -17.00 19.16
CA GLN A 471 -17.63 -16.06 20.19
C GLN A 471 -18.37 -14.84 19.62
N TYR A 472 -17.84 -14.24 18.55
CA TYR A 472 -18.31 -12.95 18.01
C TYR A 472 -19.08 -13.07 16.68
N GLY A 473 -19.17 -14.27 16.12
CA GLY A 473 -19.87 -14.59 14.89
C GLY A 473 -18.97 -14.59 13.65
N HIS A 474 -19.49 -15.16 12.56
CA HIS A 474 -18.79 -15.31 11.28
C HIS A 474 -19.13 -14.18 10.32
N TYR A 475 -18.12 -13.57 9.70
CA TYR A 475 -18.25 -12.44 8.79
C TYR A 475 -17.51 -12.77 7.50
N TYR A 476 -18.17 -12.53 6.36
CA TYR A 476 -17.65 -12.86 5.04
C TYR A 476 -17.57 -11.60 4.17
N PRO A 477 -16.54 -10.75 4.39
CA PRO A 477 -16.33 -9.55 3.59
C PRO A 477 -15.85 -9.91 2.19
N ALA A 478 -16.21 -9.09 1.21
CA ALA A 478 -15.62 -9.12 -0.12
C ALA A 478 -15.69 -7.74 -0.78
N LYS A 479 -14.81 -7.56 -1.77
CA LYS A 479 -14.73 -6.33 -2.56
C LYS A 479 -14.90 -6.63 -4.05
N GLY A 480 -15.50 -5.71 -4.77
CA GLY A 480 -15.69 -5.75 -6.21
C GLY A 480 -15.76 -4.36 -6.80
N GLY A 481 -16.09 -4.27 -8.09
CA GLY A 481 -16.31 -2.99 -8.74
C GLY A 481 -16.65 -3.13 -10.21
N VAL A 482 -16.90 -1.97 -10.82
CA VAL A 482 -17.19 -1.81 -12.25
C VAL A 482 -16.46 -0.59 -12.78
N GLU A 483 -15.96 -0.70 -14.01
CA GLU A 483 -15.51 0.46 -14.76
C GLU A 483 -16.71 1.23 -15.28
N VAL A 484 -16.63 2.56 -15.20
CA VAL A 484 -17.71 3.46 -15.58
C VAL A 484 -17.16 4.54 -16.50
N ARG A 485 -17.96 4.95 -17.49
CA ARG A 485 -17.59 6.06 -18.39
C ARG A 485 -17.73 7.42 -17.70
N GLN A 486 -18.70 7.54 -16.79
CA GLN A 486 -18.98 8.78 -16.08
C GLN A 486 -17.89 9.06 -15.03
N GLN A 487 -17.52 10.33 -14.87
CA GLN A 487 -16.55 10.79 -13.87
C GLN A 487 -17.01 12.10 -13.21
N GLY A 488 -16.38 12.46 -12.09
CA GLY A 488 -16.61 13.72 -11.41
C GLY A 488 -18.08 13.92 -11.04
N LYS A 489 -18.58 15.14 -11.27
CA LYS A 489 -19.95 15.54 -10.89
C LYS A 489 -21.02 14.64 -11.54
N ALA A 490 -20.89 14.30 -12.82
CA ALA A 490 -21.87 13.45 -13.51
C ALA A 490 -22.02 12.07 -12.85
N LEU A 491 -20.90 11.46 -12.44
CA LEU A 491 -20.92 10.20 -11.72
C LEU A 491 -21.58 10.36 -10.34
N LEU A 492 -21.26 11.43 -9.61
CA LEU A 492 -21.85 11.71 -8.31
C LEU A 492 -23.37 11.95 -8.39
N ASP A 493 -23.83 12.70 -9.39
CA ASP A 493 -25.25 12.98 -9.63
C ASP A 493 -26.01 11.69 -9.96
N THR A 494 -25.42 10.79 -10.75
CA THR A 494 -26.01 9.47 -11.02
C THR A 494 -26.05 8.61 -9.76
N LEU A 495 -24.97 8.56 -8.98
CA LEU A 495 -24.91 7.79 -7.73
C LEU A 495 -25.85 8.34 -6.65
N ALA A 496 -26.16 9.64 -6.65
CA ALA A 496 -27.14 10.23 -5.73
C ALA A 496 -28.54 9.59 -5.88
N LYS A 497 -28.88 9.05 -7.06
CA LYS A 497 -30.15 8.32 -7.27
C LYS A 497 -30.27 7.04 -6.41
N LEU A 498 -29.17 6.57 -5.80
CA LEU A 498 -29.21 5.48 -4.81
C LEU A 498 -29.94 5.89 -3.52
N GLU A 499 -30.25 7.18 -3.32
CA GLU A 499 -31.00 7.68 -2.16
C GLU A 499 -32.35 6.98 -1.95
N LYS A 500 -32.98 6.49 -3.03
CA LYS A 500 -34.22 5.70 -2.96
C LYS A 500 -34.09 4.40 -2.15
N TYR A 501 -32.89 3.85 -2.00
CA TYR A 501 -32.63 2.68 -1.14
C TYR A 501 -32.39 3.17 0.30
N ALA A 502 -33.46 3.65 0.94
CA ALA A 502 -33.45 4.20 2.30
C ALA A 502 -33.75 3.13 3.35
N VAL A 503 -33.70 3.51 4.63
CA VAL A 503 -34.14 2.65 5.73
C VAL A 503 -35.59 2.23 5.47
N GLY A 504 -35.83 0.92 5.53
CA GLY A 504 -37.13 0.33 5.26
C GLY A 504 -37.33 -0.22 3.86
N THR A 505 -36.50 0.15 2.88
CA THR A 505 -36.53 -0.44 1.54
C THR A 505 -36.16 -1.93 1.61
N VAL A 506 -36.90 -2.77 0.88
CA VAL A 506 -36.64 -4.21 0.76
C VAL A 506 -35.77 -4.45 -0.47
N LEU A 507 -34.67 -5.17 -0.29
CA LEU A 507 -33.78 -5.62 -1.34
C LEU A 507 -33.97 -7.11 -1.56
N ASP A 508 -33.98 -7.55 -2.82
CA ASP A 508 -33.82 -8.95 -3.14
C ASP A 508 -32.32 -9.30 -3.11
N ILE A 509 -31.93 -10.17 -2.17
CA ILE A 509 -30.58 -10.71 -2.06
C ILE A 509 -30.65 -12.21 -2.37
N ALA A 510 -30.37 -12.57 -3.62
CA ALA A 510 -30.39 -13.96 -4.12
C ALA A 510 -31.73 -14.70 -3.85
N GLY A 511 -32.86 -14.05 -4.14
CA GLY A 511 -34.21 -14.60 -3.95
C GLY A 511 -34.74 -14.48 -2.52
N GLN A 512 -34.01 -13.80 -1.64
CA GLN A 512 -34.41 -13.57 -0.24
C GLN A 512 -34.65 -12.07 -0.02
N PRO A 513 -35.89 -11.66 0.29
CA PRO A 513 -36.20 -10.27 0.60
C PRO A 513 -35.56 -9.90 1.95
N LYS A 514 -34.77 -8.84 1.96
CA LYS A 514 -34.13 -8.31 3.17
C LYS A 514 -34.36 -6.82 3.31
N LYS A 515 -34.76 -6.37 4.49
CA LYS A 515 -35.01 -4.95 4.76
C LYS A 515 -33.71 -4.21 5.10
N ILE A 516 -33.53 -3.02 4.55
CA ILE A 516 -32.47 -2.10 4.98
C ILE A 516 -32.82 -1.56 6.38
N ALA A 517 -31.98 -1.89 7.36
CA ALA A 517 -32.12 -1.46 8.75
C ALA A 517 -31.37 -0.15 9.04
N LYS A 518 -30.24 0.10 8.36
CA LYS A 518 -29.43 1.32 8.57
C LYS A 518 -28.72 1.73 7.28
N VAL A 519 -28.58 3.04 7.08
CA VAL A 519 -27.79 3.62 5.98
C VAL A 519 -26.67 4.49 6.56
N ILE A 520 -25.46 4.37 6.02
CA ILE A 520 -24.31 5.21 6.35
C ILE A 520 -23.81 5.88 5.05
N THR A 521 -23.67 7.20 5.07
CA THR A 521 -23.32 8.02 3.89
C THR A 521 -21.94 8.69 3.97
N ILE A 522 -21.07 8.20 4.86
CA ILE A 522 -19.75 8.80 5.14
C ILE A 522 -18.83 8.82 3.91
N ASP A 523 -18.88 7.77 3.06
CA ASP A 523 -17.98 7.60 1.91
C ASP A 523 -18.65 6.80 0.78
N GLY A 524 -19.72 7.33 0.23
CA GLY A 524 -20.65 6.58 -0.62
C GLY A 524 -21.87 6.13 0.18
N ARG A 525 -22.56 5.07 -0.25
CA ARG A 525 -23.78 4.60 0.40
C ARG A 525 -23.62 3.16 0.89
N LYS A 526 -23.48 2.97 2.20
CA LYS A 526 -23.49 1.67 2.88
C LYS A 526 -24.88 1.38 3.43
N MET A 527 -25.48 0.28 3.00
CA MET A 527 -26.81 -0.19 3.41
C MET A 527 -26.64 -1.46 4.22
N ILE A 528 -26.99 -1.39 5.50
CA ILE A 528 -26.95 -2.51 6.44
C ILE A 528 -28.35 -3.11 6.54
N LEU A 529 -28.44 -4.41 6.33
CA LEU A 529 -29.67 -5.20 6.31
C LEU A 529 -30.01 -5.69 7.72
N GLU A 530 -31.24 -6.15 7.91
CA GLU A 530 -31.77 -6.60 9.21
C GLU A 530 -31.04 -7.80 9.83
N ASP A 531 -30.33 -8.60 9.03
CA ASP A 531 -29.46 -9.70 9.49
C ASP A 531 -28.01 -9.26 9.73
N ASN A 532 -27.73 -7.95 9.70
CA ASN A 532 -26.43 -7.29 9.78
C ASN A 532 -25.48 -7.55 8.59
N SER A 533 -25.92 -8.23 7.53
CA SER A 533 -25.19 -8.17 6.26
C SER A 533 -25.27 -6.76 5.68
N TRP A 534 -24.30 -6.37 4.84
CA TRP A 534 -24.33 -5.03 4.24
C TRP A 534 -23.68 -5.01 2.87
N LEU A 535 -24.06 -3.99 2.09
CA LEU A 535 -23.40 -3.64 0.84
C LEU A 535 -23.16 -2.13 0.80
N MET A 536 -22.05 -1.73 0.18
CA MET A 536 -21.63 -0.34 0.07
C MET A 536 -21.18 -0.05 -1.35
N ILE A 537 -21.72 1.04 -1.90
CA ILE A 537 -21.39 1.53 -3.25
C ILE A 537 -20.71 2.89 -3.10
N ARG A 538 -19.51 3.03 -3.68
CA ARG A 538 -18.77 4.31 -3.66
C ARG A 538 -18.02 4.56 -4.97
N PRO A 539 -17.86 5.83 -5.39
CA PRO A 539 -16.97 6.16 -6.48
C PRO A 539 -15.51 5.93 -6.09
N SER A 540 -14.68 5.50 -7.04
CA SER A 540 -13.22 5.51 -6.87
C SER A 540 -12.72 6.95 -6.97
N GLY A 541 -11.83 7.35 -6.07
CA GLY A 541 -11.24 8.69 -6.08
C GLY A 541 -10.12 8.88 -7.12
N THR A 542 -9.57 7.79 -7.66
CA THR A 542 -8.36 7.81 -8.51
C THR A 542 -8.54 7.11 -9.86
N GLU A 543 -9.66 6.43 -10.07
CA GLU A 543 -9.93 5.64 -11.27
C GLU A 543 -11.38 5.87 -11.72
N PRO A 544 -11.71 5.74 -13.02
CA PRO A 544 -13.08 5.78 -13.52
C PRO A 544 -13.83 4.47 -13.19
N LYS A 545 -13.96 4.19 -11.90
CA LYS A 545 -14.53 2.96 -11.35
C LYS A 545 -15.49 3.27 -10.22
N VAL A 546 -16.52 2.43 -10.06
CA VAL A 546 -17.35 2.35 -8.85
C VAL A 546 -16.98 1.07 -8.12
N ARG A 547 -16.75 1.17 -6.82
CA ARG A 547 -16.37 0.05 -5.96
C ARG A 547 -17.58 -0.45 -5.16
N PHE A 548 -17.63 -1.76 -5.00
CA PHE A 548 -18.55 -2.47 -4.14
C PHE A 548 -17.79 -3.07 -2.98
N TYR A 549 -18.32 -2.91 -1.79
CA TYR A 549 -17.89 -3.64 -0.61
C TYR A 549 -19.12 -4.33 -0.06
N VAL A 550 -19.00 -5.62 0.24
CA VAL A 550 -20.09 -6.42 0.76
C VAL A 550 -19.60 -7.19 1.97
N GLU A 551 -20.52 -7.51 2.87
CA GLU A 551 -20.26 -8.42 3.97
C GLU A 551 -21.51 -9.25 4.22
N ALA A 552 -21.35 -10.56 4.04
CA ALA A 552 -22.40 -11.52 4.29
C ALA A 552 -22.23 -12.21 5.65
N ARG A 553 -23.30 -12.87 6.10
CA ARG A 553 -23.30 -13.78 7.27
C ARG A 553 -23.02 -15.24 6.91
N SER A 554 -22.90 -15.53 5.61
CA SER A 554 -22.49 -16.81 5.05
C SER A 554 -21.63 -16.58 3.80
N GLU A 555 -20.77 -17.54 3.48
CA GLU A 555 -19.90 -17.49 2.30
C GLU A 555 -20.71 -17.32 1.00
N SER A 556 -21.82 -18.06 0.86
CA SER A 556 -22.72 -18.01 -0.30
C SER A 556 -23.50 -16.69 -0.42
N GLY A 557 -23.65 -15.93 0.67
CA GLY A 557 -24.40 -14.68 0.67
C GLY A 557 -23.71 -13.53 -0.07
N LYS A 558 -22.40 -13.64 -0.34
CA LYS A 558 -21.60 -12.59 -0.99
C LYS A 558 -22.05 -12.32 -2.42
N ASP A 559 -22.29 -13.38 -3.19
CA ASP A 559 -22.66 -13.28 -4.60
C ASP A 559 -24.02 -12.60 -4.77
N GLY A 560 -24.96 -12.89 -3.87
CA GLY A 560 -26.25 -12.19 -3.81
C GLY A 560 -26.08 -10.69 -3.62
N LEU A 561 -25.26 -10.26 -2.65
CA LEU A 561 -25.01 -8.84 -2.39
C LEU A 561 -24.34 -8.14 -3.58
N PHE A 562 -23.40 -8.80 -4.27
CA PHE A 562 -22.78 -8.26 -5.48
C PHE A 562 -23.78 -8.13 -6.63
N ALA A 563 -24.63 -9.13 -6.83
CA ALA A 563 -25.67 -9.09 -7.85
C ALA A 563 -26.63 -7.93 -7.59
N SER A 564 -27.09 -7.75 -6.35
CA SER A 564 -27.95 -6.64 -5.96
C SER A 564 -27.25 -5.28 -6.17
N ALA A 565 -25.96 -5.14 -5.82
CA ALA A 565 -25.21 -3.91 -6.05
C ALA A 565 -25.12 -3.56 -7.56
N ARG A 566 -24.90 -4.55 -8.42
CA ARG A 566 -24.91 -4.36 -9.89
C ARG A 566 -26.29 -3.97 -10.41
N ALA A 567 -27.34 -4.66 -9.94
CA ALA A 567 -28.72 -4.35 -10.32
C ALA A 567 -29.10 -2.91 -9.96
N MET A 568 -28.71 -2.43 -8.77
CA MET A 568 -28.91 -1.04 -8.36
C MET A 568 -28.24 -0.04 -9.31
N LEU A 569 -27.00 -0.33 -9.74
CA LEU A 569 -26.30 0.53 -10.69
C LEU A 569 -26.95 0.55 -12.08
N THR A 570 -27.46 -0.58 -12.55
CA THR A 570 -28.25 -0.63 -13.80
C THR A 570 -29.55 0.17 -13.65
N GLU A 571 -30.26 0.02 -12.52
CA GLU A 571 -31.53 0.72 -12.28
C GLU A 571 -31.39 2.25 -12.24
N ILE A 572 -30.27 2.78 -11.75
CA ILE A 572 -29.99 4.23 -11.76
C ILE A 572 -29.43 4.74 -13.09
N GLY A 573 -29.21 3.84 -14.07
CA GLY A 573 -28.68 4.15 -15.40
C GLY A 573 -27.18 4.41 -15.43
N LEU A 574 -26.41 3.80 -14.52
CA LEU A 574 -24.96 3.91 -14.52
C LEU A 574 -24.28 2.83 -15.38
N LEU A 575 -24.86 1.63 -15.39
CA LEU A 575 -24.41 0.46 -16.17
C LEU A 575 -25.25 0.25 -17.43
#